data_AF-H0QUA0-F1
#
_entry.id   AF-H0QUA0-F1
#
_cell.length_a   1.000
_cell.length_b   1.000
_cell.length_c   1.000
_cell.angle_alpha   90.00
_cell.angle_beta   90.00
_cell.angle_gamma   90.00
#
_symmetry.space_group_name_H-M   'P 1'
#
loop_
_entity.id
_entity.type
_entity.pdbx_description
1 polymer ?
#
loop_
_entity_poly.entity_id
_entity_poly.type
_entity_poly.pdbx_seq_one_letter_code
_entity_poly.pdbx_strand_id
1 'polypeptide(L)' 'MSENPESLQRIHSEAPAEGDETADPTDIRMHSQDPAEGADDVVEPAPKRAETS' A
#
# COMPACT_ATOMS: atom_id res chain seq x y z
N MET A 1 -21.37 4.55 9.85
CA MET A 1 -20.44 3.45 9.56
C MET A 1 -19.09 3.87 10.10
N SER A 2 -18.64 3.26 11.20
CA SER A 2 -17.30 3.48 11.75
C SER A 2 -16.49 2.24 11.39
N GLU A 3 -16.13 2.14 10.12
CA GLU A 3 -15.12 1.17 9.70
C GLU A 3 -13.79 1.90 9.86
N ASN A 4 -12.89 1.36 10.67
CA ASN A 4 -11.53 1.87 10.78
C ASN A 4 -10.83 1.60 9.43
N PRO A 5 -10.54 2.61 8.59
CA PRO A 5 -10.07 2.39 7.23
C PRO A 5 -8.61 1.88 7.17
N GLU A 6 -7.93 1.80 8.31
CA GLU A 6 -6.48 1.55 8.44
C GLU A 6 -6.07 0.09 8.26
N SER A 7 -7.00 -0.88 8.12
CA SER A 7 -6.62 -2.30 8.26
C SER A 7 -7.34 -3.30 7.35
N LEU A 8 -8.03 -2.87 6.29
CA LEU A 8 -8.38 -3.81 5.23
C LEU A 8 -7.17 -3.90 4.29
N GLN A 9 -6.18 -4.71 4.67
CA GLN A 9 -5.05 -5.01 3.78
C GLN A 9 -5.63 -5.42 2.43
N ARG A 10 -5.30 -4.67 1.38
CA ARG A 10 -5.76 -4.99 0.02
C ARG A 10 -4.97 -6.22 -0.43
N ILE A 11 -5.57 -7.39 -0.26
CA ILE A 11 -5.00 -8.67 -0.70
C ILE A 11 -5.45 -8.94 -2.13
N HIS A 12 -4.49 -9.22 -3.01
CA HIS A 12 -4.73 -9.63 -4.39
C HIS A 12 -4.29 -11.08 -4.60
N SER A 13 -5.05 -11.82 -5.39
CA SER A 13 -4.74 -13.19 -5.79
C SER A 13 -4.15 -13.22 -7.20
N GLU A 14 -3.09 -13.99 -7.41
CA GLU A 14 -2.52 -14.31 -8.71
C GLU A 14 -2.70 -15.80 -9.01
N ALA A 15 -3.42 -16.09 -10.10
CA ALA A 15 -3.59 -17.45 -10.59
C ALA A 15 -2.35 -17.91 -11.38
N PRO A 16 -2.18 -19.22 -11.63
CA PRO A 16 -1.19 -19.72 -12.58
C PRO A 16 -1.40 -19.16 -13.99
N ALA A 17 -0.37 -19.28 -14.84
CA ALA A 17 -0.43 -18.81 -16.21
C ALA A 17 -1.58 -19.48 -16.97
N GLU A 18 -2.36 -18.69 -17.71
CA GLU A 18 -3.44 -19.21 -18.52
C GLU A 18 -2.90 -20.20 -19.56
N GLY A 19 -3.46 -21.41 -19.59
CA GLY A 19 -3.05 -22.48 -20.51
C GLY A 19 -1.87 -23.33 -20.04
N ASP A 20 -1.34 -23.13 -18.84
CA ASP A 20 -0.38 -24.06 -18.24
C ASP A 20 -1.11 -25.32 -17.74
N GLU A 21 -1.07 -26.38 -18.55
CA GLU A 21 -1.68 -27.68 -18.23
C GLU A 21 -0.98 -28.43 -17.09
N THR A 22 0.24 -28.01 -16.74
CA THR A 22 1.05 -28.63 -15.69
C THR A 22 0.93 -27.91 -14.34
N ALA A 23 0.35 -26.72 -14.32
CA ALA A 23 0.12 -25.97 -13.10
C ALA A 23 -1.04 -26.55 -12.27
N ASP A 24 -0.87 -26.53 -10.96
CA ASP A 24 -1.95 -26.89 -10.03
C ASP A 24 -2.98 -25.73 -9.99
N PRO A 25 -4.26 -25.97 -10.33
CA PRO A 25 -5.29 -24.92 -10.30
C PRO A 25 -5.58 -24.37 -8.90
N THR A 26 -5.08 -25.04 -7.85
CA THR A 26 -5.20 -24.59 -6.46
C THR A 26 -4.02 -23.73 -5.99
N ASP A 27 -2.95 -23.62 -6.78
CA ASP A 27 -1.77 -22.81 -6.47
C ASP A 27 -2.04 -21.31 -6.73
N ILE A 28 -2.88 -20.72 -5.90
CA ILE A 28 -3.19 -19.29 -5.93
C ILE A 28 -2.23 -18.55 -4.99
N ARG A 29 -1.48 -17.63 -5.57
CA ARG A 29 -0.48 -16.82 -4.86
C ARG A 29 -1.15 -15.55 -4.34
N MET A 30 -0.94 -15.22 -3.07
CA MET A 30 -1.58 -14.08 -2.41
C MET A 30 -0.56 -12.97 -2.14
N HIS A 31 -0.88 -11.75 -2.56
CA HIS A 31 -0.03 -10.57 -2.40
C HIS A 31 -0.77 -9.52 -1.58
N SER A 32 -0.16 -9.05 -0.49
CA SER A 32 -0.60 -7.85 0.21
C SER A 32 -0.06 -6.62 -0.50
N GLN A 33 -0.93 -5.66 -0.83
CA GLN A 33 -0.48 -4.33 -1.18
C GLN A 33 -0.15 -3.57 0.11
N ASP A 34 1.11 -3.20 0.28
CA ASP A 34 1.49 -2.29 1.35
C ASP A 34 0.77 -0.94 1.18
N PRO A 35 0.33 -0.31 2.30
CA PRO A 35 -0.12 1.07 2.26
C PRO A 35 0.93 1.94 1.57
N ALA A 36 0.49 2.97 0.85
CA ALA A 36 1.43 3.99 0.36
C ALA A 36 2.25 4.52 1.55
N GLU A 37 3.56 4.72 1.37
CA GLU A 37 4.42 5.23 2.44
C GLU A 37 3.91 6.60 2.93
N GLY A 38 3.28 6.60 4.10
CA GLY A 38 3.01 7.79 4.92
C GLY A 38 1.89 8.71 4.44
N ALA A 39 1.25 9.39 5.39
CA ALA A 39 0.59 10.66 5.10
C ALA A 39 1.63 11.62 4.51
N ASP A 40 1.23 12.58 3.67
CA ASP A 40 2.11 13.69 3.30
C ASP A 40 2.69 14.27 4.59
N ASP A 41 3.99 14.05 4.83
CA ASP A 41 4.70 14.67 5.92
C ASP A 41 4.40 16.16 5.78
N VAL A 42 3.74 16.74 6.78
CA VAL A 42 3.63 18.18 6.88
C VAL A 42 5.06 18.65 7.07
N VAL A 43 5.73 18.93 5.96
CA VAL A 43 7.01 19.62 5.94
C VAL A 43 6.70 20.97 6.59
N GLU A 44 6.89 21.06 7.91
CA GLU A 44 6.76 22.32 8.62
C GLU A 44 7.65 23.31 7.88
N PRO A 45 7.11 24.46 7.44
CA PRO A 45 7.94 25.44 6.75
C PRO A 45 9.07 25.83 7.70
N ALA A 46 10.31 25.64 7.25
CA ALA A 46 11.52 25.97 7.99
C ALA A 46 11.37 27.31 8.71
N PRO A 47 11.84 27.46 9.97
CA PRO A 47 11.71 28.70 10.69
C PRO A 47 12.43 29.80 9.91
N LYS A 48 11.66 30.73 9.34
CA LYS A 48 12.16 31.94 8.70
C LYS A 48 13.00 32.67 9.76
N ARG A 49 14.32 32.71 9.54
CA ARG A 49 15.23 33.52 10.35
C ARG A 49 14.65 34.93 10.41
N ALA A 50 14.34 35.40 11.61
CA ALA A 50 14.02 36.79 11.84
C ALA A 50 15.27 37.61 11.50
N GLU A 51 15.20 38.34 10.38
CA GLU A 51 16.17 39.38 10.06
C GLU A 51 15.89 40.55 11.01
N THR A 52 16.84 40.80 11.92
CA THR A 52 16.79 41.88 12.91
C THR A 52 17.07 43.20 12.20
N SER A 53 16.19 44.19 12.40
CA SER A 53 16.37 45.60 12.00
C SER A 53 17.66 46.23 12.51
#